data_AF-A0A973UHG4-F1
#
_entry.id   AF-A0A973UHG4-F1
#
_cell.length_a   1.000
_cell.length_b   1.000
_cell.length_c   1.000
_cell.angle_alpha   90.00
_cell.angle_beta   90.00
_cell.angle_gamma   90.00
#
_symmetry.space_group_name_H-M   'P 1'
#
loop_
_entity.id
_entity.type
_entity.pdbx_description
1 polymer ?
#
loop_
_entity_poly.entity_id
_entity_poly.type
_entity_poly.pdbx_seq_one_letter_code
_entity_poly.pdbx_strand_id
1 'polypeptide(L)' 'MPERRTVALVTLGCARNEVDSEELAGRLEADGWDLVEDAEDADVA' A
#
# COMPACT_ATOMS: atom_id res chain seq x y z
N MET A 1 -22.10 -2.71 0.23
CA MET A 1 -20.73 -2.93 -0.28
C MET A 1 -19.85 -2.88 0.96
N PRO A 2 -19.06 -3.91 1.31
CA PRO A 2 -18.07 -3.72 2.36
C PRO A 2 -17.18 -2.55 1.96
N GLU A 3 -16.95 -1.63 2.88
CA GLU A 3 -15.96 -0.57 2.73
C GLU A 3 -14.58 -1.20 2.50
N ARG A 4 -13.90 -0.76 1.43
CA ARG A 4 -12.52 -1.21 1.14
C ARG A 4 -11.61 -0.64 2.22
N ARG A 5 -10.69 -1.46 2.71
CA ARG A 5 -9.70 -1.03 3.71
C ARG A 5 -8.58 -0.26 3.03
N THR A 6 -8.08 0.76 3.70
CA THR A 6 -6.97 1.58 3.19
C THR A 6 -5.63 1.09 3.72
N VAL A 7 -4.59 1.17 2.88
CA VAL A 7 -3.22 0.80 3.24
C VAL A 7 -2.21 1.80 2.71
N ALA A 8 -1.22 2.16 3.52
CA ALA A 8 -0.06 2.95 3.11
C ALA A 8 1.19 2.06 3.06
N LEU A 9 2.05 2.23 2.04
CA LEU A 9 3.33 1.54 1.95
C LEU A 9 4.48 2.50 2.24
N VAL A 10 5.19 2.27 3.35
CA VAL A 10 6.36 3.06 3.74
C VAL A 10 7.64 2.42 3.19
N THR A 11 8.18 3.00 2.11
CA THR A 11 9.42 2.54 1.49
C THR A 11 10.65 3.20 2.14
N LEU A 12 11.57 2.38 2.66
CA LEU A 12 12.85 2.86 3.20
C LEU A 12 13.96 2.71 2.15
N GLY A 13 14.62 3.84 1.82
CA GLY A 13 15.43 4.08 0.60
C GLY A 13 16.51 3.06 0.21
N CYS A 14 16.08 1.96 -0.40
CA CYS A 14 16.90 1.03 -1.14
C CYS A 14 16.16 0.71 -2.43
N ALA A 15 16.87 0.64 -3.56
CA ALA A 15 16.28 0.32 -4.86
C ALA A 15 15.47 -0.98 -4.87
N ARG A 16 15.84 -1.95 -4.00
CA ARG A 16 15.07 -3.19 -3.83
C ARG A 16 13.74 -2.95 -3.12
N ASN A 17 13.73 -2.11 -2.08
CA ASN A 17 12.51 -1.80 -1.35
C ASN A 17 11.54 -1.01 -2.24
N GLU A 18 12.05 -0.14 -3.12
CA GLU A 18 11.22 0.59 -4.09
C GLU A 18 10.47 -0.38 -5.01
N VAL A 19 11.19 -1.32 -5.63
CA VAL A 19 10.59 -2.33 -6.51
C VAL A 19 9.65 -3.26 -5.74
N ASP A 20 10.08 -3.74 -4.56
CA ASP A 20 9.27 -4.63 -3.73
C ASP A 20 7.96 -3.94 -3.27
N SER A 21 8.00 -2.63 -2.97
CA SER A 21 6.82 -1.84 -2.63
C SER A 21 5.88 -1.63 -3.82
N GLU A 22 6.39 -1.38 -5.03
CA GLU A 22 5.55 -1.28 -6.24
C GLU A 22 4.83 -2.60 -6.56
N GLU A 23 5.56 -3.72 -6.46
CA GLU A 23 5.00 -5.05 -6.66
C GLU A 23 3.95 -5.40 -5.59
N LEU A 24 4.19 -5.00 -4.34
CA LEU A 24 3.25 -5.20 -3.24
C LEU A 24 1.99 -4.33 -3.40
N ALA A 25 2.13 -3.09 -3.86
CA ALA A 25 1.01 -2.19 -4.14
C ALA A 25 0.03 -2.82 -5.14
N GLY A 26 0.52 -3.29 -6.29
CA GLY A 26 -0.34 -3.89 -7.31
C GLY A 26 -1.07 -5.15 -6.83
N ARG A 27 -0.46 -5.93 -5.92
CA ARG A 27 -1.12 -7.09 -5.30
C ARG A 27 -2.23 -6.67 -4.35
N LEU A 28 -2.00 -5.65 -3.52
CA LEU A 28 -2.99 -5.15 -2.58
C LEU A 28 -4.20 -4.55 -3.31
N GLU A 29 -3.99 -3.79 -4.40
CA GLU A 29 -5.10 -3.30 -5.24
C GLU A 29 -5.91 -4.44 -5.87
N ALA A 30 -5.23 -5.47 -6.39
CA ALA A 30 -5.89 -6.64 -6.96
C ALA A 30 -6.72 -7.43 -5.93
N ASP A 31 -6.28 -7.42 -4.67
CA ASP A 31 -6.99 -8.01 -3.53
C ASP A 31 -8.09 -7.09 -2.96
N GLY A 32 -8.27 -5.88 -3.52
CA GLY A 32 -9.36 -4.96 -3.21
C GLY A 32 -9.06 -3.95 -2.10
N TRP A 33 -7.79 -3.73 -1.77
CA TRP A 33 -7.36 -2.63 -0.91
C TRP A 33 -7.27 -1.33 -1.69
N ASP A 34 -7.52 -0.21 -1.01
CA ASP A 34 -7.27 1.12 -1.56
C ASP A 34 -5.92 1.63 -1.02
N LEU A 35 -4.97 1.94 -1.91
CA LEU A 35 -3.70 2.55 -1.48
C LEU A 35 -3.88 4.04 -1.20
N VAL A 36 -3.30 4.48 -0.10
CA VAL A 36 -3.20 5.90 0.27
C VAL A 36 -1.74 6.30 0.45
N GLU A 37 -1.43 7.56 0.13
CA GLU A 37 -0.05 8.08 0.19
C GLU A 37 0.39 8.40 1.62
N ASP A 38 -0.54 8.85 2.46
CA ASP A 38 -0.28 9.19 3.85
C ASP A 38 -0.61 8.01 4.77
N ALA A 39 0.33 7.66 5.65
CA ALA A 39 0.12 6.62 6.65
C ALA A 39 -0.91 7.03 7.71
N GLU A 40 -1.14 8.33 7.91
CA GLU A 40 -2.16 8.83 8.84
C GLU A 40 -3.60 8.59 8.34
N ASP A 41 -3.77 8.43 7.03
CA ASP A 41 -5.06 8.17 6.38
C ASP A 41 -5.36 6.66 6.17
N ALA A 42 -4.40 5.80 6.55
CA ALA A 42 -4.48 4.36 6.32
C ALA A 42 -5.04 3.60 7.53
N ASP A 43 -5.90 2.60 7.29
CA ASP A 43 -6.28 1.63 8.32
C ASP A 43 -5.06 0.78 8.77
N VAL A 44 -4.09 0.60 7.87
CA VAL A 44 -2.87 -0.20 8.05
C VAL A 44 -1.68 0.48 7.35
N ALA A 45 -0.52 0.54 8.02
CA ALA A 45 0.74 1.06 7.47
C ALA A 45 1.93 0.16 7.83
#